data_AF-A0A8C1TUG2-F1
#
_entry.id   AF-A0A8C1TUG2-F1
#
_cell.length_a   1.000
_cell.length_b   1.000
_cell.length_c   1.000
_cell.angle_alpha   90.00
_cell.angle_beta   90.00
_cell.angle_gamma   90.00
#
_symmetry.space_group_name_H-M   'P 1'
#
loop_
_entity.id
_entity.type
_entity.pdbx_description
1 polymer ?
#
loop_
_entity_poly.entity_id
_entity_poly.type
_entity_poly.pdbx_seq_one_letter_code
_entity_poly.pdbx_strand_id
1 'polypeptide(L)' 'MTQQIQNVDECETGLAACAHSCRNTPGSFSCICNPGYELGSDGRKCYRELPFT' A
#
# COMPACT_ATOMS: atom_id res chain seq x y z
N MET A 1 -12.15 -24.93 5.87
CA MET A 1 -11.66 -24.11 4.73
C MET A 1 -11.17 -22.82 5.32
N THR A 2 -9.85 -22.65 5.43
CA THR A 2 -9.21 -21.52 6.10
C THR A 2 -9.35 -20.27 5.23
N GLN A 3 -10.53 -19.64 5.26
CA GLN A 3 -10.61 -18.24 4.88
C GLN A 3 -9.84 -17.49 5.95
N GLN A 4 -8.64 -17.07 5.56
CA GLN A 4 -7.77 -16.15 6.26
C GLN A 4 -8.64 -14.98 6.75
N ILE A 5 -9.08 -15.05 8.01
CA ILE A 5 -9.77 -13.96 8.66
C ILE A 5 -8.77 -12.80 8.63
N GLN A 6 -9.26 -11.68 8.13
CA GLN A 6 -8.46 -10.55 7.70
C GLN A 6 -8.07 -9.73 8.93
N ASN A 7 -7.17 -10.32 9.72
CA ASN A 7 -6.65 -9.75 10.96
C ASN A 7 -5.12 -9.66 10.95
N VAL A 8 -4.46 -10.15 9.90
CA VAL A 8 -3.05 -9.85 9.71
C VAL A 8 -3.00 -8.42 9.20
N ASP A 9 -2.60 -7.50 10.05
CA ASP A 9 -2.40 -6.14 9.59
C ASP A 9 -1.11 -6.13 8.75
N GLU A 10 -1.25 -6.17 7.43
CA GLU A 10 -0.10 -6.15 6.52
C GLU A 10 0.72 -4.86 6.67
N CYS A 11 0.14 -3.79 7.22
CA CYS A 11 0.85 -2.57 7.57
C CYS A 11 1.71 -2.76 8.82
N GLU A 12 1.20 -3.38 9.89
CA GLU A 12 1.97 -3.64 11.12
C GLU A 12 3.02 -4.74 10.95
N THR A 13 2.72 -5.74 10.14
CA THR A 13 3.65 -6.84 9.86
C THR A 13 4.72 -6.46 8.81
N GLY A 14 4.56 -5.32 8.15
CA GLY A 14 5.45 -4.90 7.05
C GLY A 14 5.26 -5.70 5.75
N LEU A 15 4.28 -6.61 5.69
CA LEU A 15 3.95 -7.38 4.48
C LEU A 15 3.44 -6.50 3.33
N ALA A 16 2.82 -5.36 3.66
CA ALA A 16 2.32 -4.41 2.69
C ALA A 16 3.43 -3.77 1.84
N ALA A 17 4.64 -3.66 2.41
CA ALA A 17 5.81 -3.06 1.76
C ALA A 17 5.52 -1.71 1.07
N CYS A 18 4.64 -0.90 1.67
CA CYS A 18 4.27 0.41 1.14
C CYS A 18 5.45 1.37 1.18
N ALA A 19 5.63 2.17 0.13
CA ALA A 19 6.70 3.17 0.07
C ALA A 19 6.49 4.32 1.07
N HIS A 20 5.25 4.72 1.31
CA HIS A 20 4.89 5.79 2.24
C HIS A 20 3.96 5.28 3.34
N SER A 21 2.66 5.54 3.23
CA SER A 21 1.67 5.17 4.24
C SER A 21 0.96 3.90 3.83
N CYS A 22 0.50 3.15 4.82
CA CYS A 22 -0.29 1.94 4.62
C CYS A 22 -1.62 2.10 5.37
N ARG A 23 -2.72 1.74 4.71
CA ARG A 23 -4.05 1.69 5.33
C ARG A 23 -4.55 0.27 5.27
N ASN A 24 -4.65 -0.37 6.44
CA ASN A 24 -5.28 -1.67 6.54
C ASN A 24 -6.80 -1.53 6.33
N THR A 25 -7.39 -2.49 5.63
CA THR A 25 -8.83 -2.57 5.40
C THR A 25 -9.31 -3.98 5.75
N PRO A 26 -10.55 -4.15 6.25
CA PRO A 26 -11.09 -5.49 6.50
C PRO A 26 -11.25 -6.20 5.16
N GLY A 27 -10.27 -6.98 4.75
CA GLY A 27 -10.17 -7.32 3.33
C GLY A 27 -8.75 -7.57 2.84
N SER A 28 -7.92 -6.59 3.15
CA SER A 28 -6.78 -6.24 2.31
C SER A 28 -6.05 -5.06 2.94
N PHE A 29 -5.06 -4.55 2.25
CA PHE A 29 -4.44 -3.27 2.57
C PHE A 29 -4.42 -2.39 1.33
N SER A 30 -4.30 -1.09 1.54
CA SER A 30 -4.07 -0.13 0.47
C SER A 30 -2.95 0.81 0.88
N CYS A 31 -1.91 0.88 0.06
CA CYS A 31 -0.86 1.86 0.24
C CYS A 31 -1.35 3.25 -0.16
N ILE A 32 -1.00 4.25 0.64
CA ILE A 32 -1.33 5.64 0.43
C ILE A 32 -0.02 6.39 0.16
N CYS A 33 0.02 7.07 -0.99
CA CYS A 33 1.13 7.92 -1.36
C CYS A 33 0.91 9.35 -0.86
N ASN A 34 2.02 10.09 -0.70
CA ASN A 34 1.95 11.48 -0.27
C ASN A 34 1.45 12.33 -1.44
N PRO A 35 0.84 13.50 -1.19
CA PRO A 35 0.44 14.41 -2.27
C PRO A 35 1.64 14.72 -3.19
N GLY A 36 1.42 14.63 -4.50
CA GLY A 36 2.46 14.73 -5.52
C GLY A 36 3.16 13.40 -5.86
N TYR A 37 2.67 12.28 -5.31
CA TYR A 37 3.10 10.93 -5.65
C TYR A 37 1.90 10.08 -6.06
N GLU A 38 2.09 9.25 -7.07
CA GLU A 38 1.11 8.31 -7.58
C GLU A 38 1.46 6.89 -7.16
N LEU A 39 0.41 6.13 -6.84
CA LEU A 39 0.56 4.73 -6.50
C LEU A 39 0.83 3.94 -7.77
N GLY A 40 1.93 3.21 -7.76
CA GLY A 40 2.32 2.40 -8.89
C GLY A 40 1.41 1.22 -9.16
N SER A 41 1.60 0.61 -10.33
CA SER A 41 0.87 -0.58 -10.76
C SER A 41 1.00 -1.76 -9.79
N ASP A 42 2.10 -1.81 -9.04
CA ASP A 42 2.34 -2.80 -7.98
C ASP A 42 1.43 -2.60 -6.74
N GLY A 43 0.76 -1.46 -6.62
CA GLY A 43 -0.06 -1.11 -5.45
C GLY A 43 0.73 -0.85 -4.17
N ARG A 44 2.07 -0.78 -4.26
CA ARG A 44 2.99 -0.68 -3.11
C ARG A 44 4.00 0.46 -3.23
N LYS A 45 4.58 0.65 -4.41
CA LYS A 45 5.57 1.69 -4.67
C LYS A 45 4.87 2.99 -5.03
N CYS A 46 5.37 4.10 -4.50
CA CYS A 46 4.92 5.44 -4.86
C CYS A 46 5.95 6.06 -5.80
N TYR A 47 5.52 6.50 -6.97
CA TYR A 47 6.37 7.25 -7.89
C TYR A 47 5.92 8.69 -7.83
N ARG A 48 6.85 9.64 -7.74
CA ARG A 48 6.45 11.02 -8.02
C ARG A 48 6.41 11.13 -9.53
N GLU A 49 5.32 11.68 -10.07
CA GLU A 49 5.36 12.23 -11.41
C GLU A 49 6.33 13.41 -11.33
N LEU A 50 7.63 13.13 -11.47
CA LEU A 50 8.55 14.17 -11.92
C LEU A 50 8.05 14.47 -13.32
N PRO A 51 7.63 15.72 -13.62
CA PRO A 51 7.47 16.10 -15.00
C PRO A 51 8.82 15.82 -15.65
N PHE A 52 8.84 14.85 -16.56
CA PHE A 52 9.95 14.62 -17.47
C PHE A 52 10.11 15.92 -18.26
N THR A 53 10.91 16.86 -17.75
CA THR A 53 11.50 17.96 -18.51
C THR A 53 12.95 17.59 -18.76
#